data_AF-A0A356EMS4-F1
#
_entry.id   AF-A0A356EMS4-F1
#
_cell.length_a   1.000
_cell.length_b   1.000
_cell.length_c   1.000
_cell.angle_alpha   90.00
_cell.angle_beta   90.00
_cell.angle_gamma   90.00
#
_symmetry.space_group_name_H-M   'P 1'
#
loop_
_entity.id
_entity.type
_entity.pdbx_description
1 polymer ?
#
loop_
_entity_poly.entity_id
_entity_poly.type
_entity_poly.pdbx_seq_one_letter_code
_entity_poly.pdbx_strand_id
1 'polypeptide(L)'
;MGFLRKHARRITFAAGVLLILYGLLAIYYWYYLLAPVRRIMDPNWRAAHSEQAYWQEMRNVVNRTGVWEHDSVFPMGRYGDECWAEEAIKHCDPDAKWVLCCSPGDSLTYMTNQEATQRANDWHEWWKQNKHKSQVEWIQDGFAQHGITATVPPSPETIEALLKLLDKPEDEDIDASEEEETGEEVDEVKEIPGYLRYNAYRWLRDSGFEPVRYLLSNRDVSPEVARGLLEYAKFEREWPKSSGVGILPFGKKTVDDGFEGPPMTEPSFQRMAALAIFVPSCLGVFLLVWSICGWRRQFSMGGQRTIESEGTNQGEAI
;
A
#
# COMPACT_ATOMS: atom_id res chain seq x y z
N MET A 1 -20.95 -47.73 16.69
CA MET A 1 -21.89 -47.09 15.73
C MET A 1 -23.05 -46.31 16.38
N GLY A 2 -23.49 -46.60 17.61
CA GLY A 2 -24.67 -45.92 18.22
C GLY A 2 -24.48 -44.42 18.53
N PHE A 3 -23.27 -44.00 18.92
CA PHE A 3 -22.95 -42.59 19.22
C PHE A 3 -23.11 -41.66 18.00
N LEU A 4 -22.59 -42.09 16.84
CA LEU A 4 -22.69 -41.32 15.59
C LEU A 4 -24.14 -41.13 15.16
N ARG A 5 -25.01 -42.15 15.28
CA ARG A 5 -26.45 -41.99 14.99
C ARG A 5 -27.16 -41.06 15.97
N LYS A 6 -26.83 -41.12 17.27
CA LYS A 6 -27.43 -40.28 18.31
C LYS A 6 -27.08 -38.79 18.12
N HIS A 7 -25.89 -38.50 17.62
CA HIS A 7 -25.40 -37.13 17.44
C HIS A 7 -25.35 -36.66 15.99
N ALA A 8 -25.73 -37.50 15.02
CA ALA A 8 -25.65 -37.20 13.59
C ALA A 8 -26.27 -35.84 13.24
N ARG A 9 -27.46 -35.53 13.75
CA ARG A 9 -28.11 -34.23 13.53
C ARG A 9 -27.27 -33.04 14.00
N ARG A 10 -26.67 -33.15 15.20
CA ARG A 10 -25.81 -32.09 15.77
C ARG A 10 -24.50 -31.97 15.00
N ILE A 11 -23.92 -33.10 14.59
CA ILE A 11 -22.69 -33.15 13.79
C ILE A 11 -22.94 -32.53 12.41
N THR A 12 -24.02 -32.90 11.73
CA THR A 12 -24.41 -32.33 10.42
C THR A 12 -24.70 -30.83 10.53
N PHE A 13 -25.37 -30.39 11.59
CA PHE A 13 -25.60 -28.97 11.84
C PHE A 13 -24.28 -28.21 12.03
N ALA A 14 -23.41 -28.70 12.92
CA ALA A 14 -22.11 -28.08 13.19
C ALA A 14 -21.23 -28.03 11.93
N ALA A 15 -21.18 -29.11 11.15
CA ALA A 15 -20.47 -29.15 9.87
C ALA A 15 -21.04 -28.12 8.88
N GLY A 16 -22.37 -27.98 8.82
CA GLY A 16 -23.04 -26.98 7.99
C GLY A 16 -22.64 -25.54 8.36
N VAL A 17 -22.65 -25.21 9.65
CA VAL A 17 -22.19 -23.90 10.16
C VAL A 17 -20.72 -23.67 9.84
N LEU A 18 -19.85 -24.64 10.12
CA LEU A 18 -18.41 -24.52 9.88
C LEU A 18 -18.07 -24.28 8.40
N LEU A 19 -18.78 -24.93 7.48
CA LEU A 19 -18.58 -24.72 6.04
C LEU A 19 -19.00 -23.33 5.57
N ILE A 20 -20.08 -22.78 6.14
CA ILE A 20 -20.49 -21.39 5.85
C ILE A 20 -19.46 -20.41 6.42
N LEU A 21 -19.02 -20.61 7.67
CA LEU A 21 -17.98 -19.79 8.29
C LEU A 21 -16.68 -19.85 7.48
N TYR A 22 -16.29 -21.03 7.00
CA TYR A 22 -15.15 -21.21 6.10
C TYR A 22 -15.33 -20.40 4.80
N GLY A 23 -16.49 -20.48 4.16
CA GLY A 23 -16.78 -19.70 2.95
C GLY A 23 -16.68 -18.18 3.17
N LEU A 24 -17.23 -17.68 4.28
CA LEU A 24 -17.13 -16.28 4.67
C LEU A 24 -15.67 -15.86 4.93
N LEU A 25 -14.91 -16.71 5.61
CA LEU A 25 -13.49 -16.48 5.86
C LEU A 25 -12.70 -16.48 4.56
N ALA A 26 -12.97 -17.41 3.64
CA ALA A 26 -12.35 -17.46 2.32
C ALA A 26 -12.67 -16.19 1.49
N ILE A 27 -13.91 -15.69 1.55
CA ILE A 27 -14.29 -14.40 0.92
C ILE A 27 -13.44 -13.26 1.50
N TYR A 28 -13.37 -13.17 2.83
CA TYR A 28 -12.59 -12.15 3.51
C TYR A 28 -11.12 -12.21 3.09
N TYR A 29 -10.46 -13.36 3.20
CA TYR A 29 -9.06 -13.50 2.79
C TYR A 29 -8.85 -13.18 1.31
N TRP A 30 -9.74 -13.63 0.42
CA TRP A 30 -9.55 -13.46 -1.02
C TRP A 30 -9.77 -12.02 -1.51
N TYR A 31 -10.86 -11.39 -1.08
CA TYR A 31 -11.27 -10.09 -1.59
C TYR A 31 -10.79 -8.93 -0.72
N TYR A 32 -10.66 -9.14 0.58
CA TYR A 32 -10.19 -8.09 1.48
C TYR A 32 -8.66 -8.10 1.60
N LEU A 33 -8.02 -9.24 1.89
CA LEU A 33 -6.57 -9.28 2.12
C LEU A 33 -5.77 -9.45 0.81
N LEU A 34 -6.11 -10.43 -0.02
CA LEU A 34 -5.27 -10.80 -1.17
C LEU A 34 -5.53 -9.96 -2.42
N ALA A 35 -6.74 -9.40 -2.62
CA ALA A 35 -7.03 -8.66 -3.85
C ALA A 35 -6.12 -7.45 -4.08
N PRO A 36 -5.86 -6.58 -3.08
CA PRO A 36 -4.93 -5.46 -3.25
C PRO A 36 -3.50 -5.93 -3.57
N VAL A 37 -3.01 -6.96 -2.85
CA VAL A 37 -1.66 -7.53 -3.08
C VAL A 37 -1.53 -8.05 -4.51
N ARG A 38 -2.57 -8.72 -5.03
CA ARG A 38 -2.57 -9.21 -6.41
C ARG A 38 -2.57 -8.07 -7.42
N ARG A 39 -3.31 -7.00 -7.18
CA ARG A 39 -3.34 -5.82 -8.07
C ARG A 39 -1.99 -5.16 -8.14
N ILE A 40 -1.35 -4.93 -6.99
CA ILE A 40 0.00 -4.38 -6.98
C ILE A 40 1.00 -5.34 -7.61
N MET A 41 0.82 -6.66 -7.62
CA MET A 41 1.77 -7.60 -8.23
C MET A 41 1.47 -7.93 -9.71
N ASP A 42 0.33 -7.52 -10.24
CA ASP A 42 -0.09 -7.83 -11.61
C ASP A 42 0.42 -6.75 -12.59
N PRO A 43 1.36 -7.09 -13.50
CA PRO A 43 1.91 -6.12 -14.44
C PRO A 43 0.87 -5.61 -15.44
N ASN A 44 -0.13 -6.41 -15.81
CA ASN A 44 -1.21 -5.98 -16.70
C ASN A 44 -2.13 -5.00 -15.98
N TRP A 45 -2.39 -5.25 -14.69
CA TRP A 45 -3.12 -4.30 -13.86
C TRP A 45 -2.33 -2.99 -13.78
N ARG A 46 -1.05 -3.02 -13.39
CA ARG A 46 -0.22 -1.78 -13.33
C ARG A 46 -0.22 -1.00 -14.65
N ALA A 47 -0.05 -1.69 -15.79
CA ALA A 47 -0.04 -1.06 -17.10
C ALA A 47 -1.39 -0.42 -17.49
N ALA A 48 -2.50 -0.90 -16.92
CA ALA A 48 -3.85 -0.42 -17.21
C ALA A 48 -4.33 0.67 -16.23
N HIS A 49 -3.51 1.10 -15.26
CA HIS A 49 -3.92 2.02 -14.20
C HIS A 49 -3.00 3.22 -14.06
N SER A 50 -3.55 4.30 -13.52
CA SER A 50 -2.76 5.45 -13.10
C SER A 50 -1.89 5.13 -11.88
N GLU A 51 -0.78 5.86 -11.75
CA GLU A 51 0.08 5.86 -10.55
C GLU A 51 -0.74 6.11 -9.27
N GLN A 52 -1.77 6.96 -9.35
CA GLN A 52 -2.68 7.22 -8.24
C GLN A 52 -3.46 5.98 -7.80
N ALA A 53 -3.99 5.21 -8.75
CA ALA A 53 -4.70 3.97 -8.44
C ALA A 53 -3.74 2.92 -7.86
N TYR A 54 -2.52 2.79 -8.43
CA TYR A 54 -1.47 1.94 -7.87
C TYR A 54 -1.14 2.32 -6.43
N TRP A 55 -0.96 3.62 -6.17
CA TRP A 55 -0.68 4.15 -4.84
C TRP A 55 -1.81 3.88 -3.84
N GLN A 56 -3.06 4.04 -4.26
CA GLN A 56 -4.23 3.72 -3.42
C GLN A 56 -4.30 2.22 -3.08
N GLU A 57 -3.99 1.34 -4.04
CA GLU A 57 -3.92 -0.11 -3.75
C GLU A 57 -2.78 -0.44 -2.80
N MET A 58 -1.61 0.19 -2.95
CA MET A 58 -0.51 0.03 -2.01
C MET A 58 -0.91 0.45 -0.59
N ARG A 59 -1.59 1.60 -0.45
CA ARG A 59 -2.18 2.06 0.82
C ARG A 59 -3.12 1.03 1.41
N ASN A 60 -4.00 0.46 0.59
CA ASN A 60 -4.91 -0.58 1.03
C ASN A 60 -4.18 -1.86 1.48
N VAL A 61 -3.10 -2.26 0.82
CA VAL A 61 -2.29 -3.42 1.23
C VAL A 61 -1.70 -3.20 2.62
N VAL A 62 -1.00 -2.08 2.82
CA VAL A 62 -0.32 -1.78 4.08
C VAL A 62 -1.35 -1.65 5.22
N ASN A 63 -2.44 -0.92 5.01
CA ASN A 63 -3.47 -0.73 6.04
C ASN A 63 -4.19 -2.03 6.43
N ARG A 64 -4.27 -3.01 5.53
CA ARG A 64 -4.96 -4.29 5.81
C ARG A 64 -4.06 -5.36 6.38
N THR A 65 -2.79 -5.37 5.99
CA THR A 65 -1.85 -6.45 6.35
C THR A 65 -0.84 -6.02 7.40
N GLY A 66 -0.58 -4.72 7.53
CA GLY A 66 0.54 -4.17 8.29
C GLY A 66 1.91 -4.54 7.70
N VAL A 67 1.95 -5.17 6.53
CA VAL A 67 3.18 -5.65 5.90
C VAL A 67 3.71 -4.56 4.98
N TRP A 68 4.97 -4.22 5.22
CA TRP A 68 5.79 -3.34 4.40
C TRP A 68 6.54 -4.22 3.42
N GLU A 69 6.23 -4.13 2.14
CA GLU A 69 7.03 -4.81 1.12
C GLU A 69 8.30 -4.00 0.86
N HIS A 70 9.43 -4.67 0.65
CA HIS A 70 10.73 -4.05 0.38
C HIS A 70 10.63 -2.91 -0.66
N ASP A 71 9.99 -3.18 -1.80
CA ASP A 71 9.91 -2.22 -2.90
C ASP A 71 8.81 -1.15 -2.71
N SER A 72 7.91 -1.34 -1.74
CA SER A 72 6.85 -0.36 -1.45
C SER A 72 7.39 0.89 -0.75
N VAL A 73 8.55 0.79 -0.10
CA VAL A 73 9.18 1.87 0.67
C VAL A 73 9.54 3.07 -0.22
N PHE A 74 10.04 2.86 -1.44
CA PHE A 74 10.39 3.99 -2.30
C PHE A 74 9.18 4.79 -2.78
N PRO A 75 8.11 4.16 -3.33
CA PRO A 75 6.87 4.87 -3.63
C PRO A 75 6.26 5.53 -2.39
N MET A 76 6.34 4.90 -1.21
CA MET A 76 5.83 5.49 0.03
C MET A 76 6.53 6.79 0.40
N GLY A 77 7.86 6.82 0.38
CA GLY A 77 8.60 8.06 0.61
C GLY A 77 8.26 9.14 -0.39
N ARG A 78 8.13 8.77 -1.67
CA ARG A 78 7.90 9.72 -2.77
C ARG A 78 6.46 10.26 -2.82
N TYR A 79 5.48 9.41 -2.55
CA TYR A 79 4.05 9.71 -2.72
C TYR A 79 3.31 9.97 -1.41
N GLY A 80 3.97 9.72 -0.28
CA GLY A 80 3.45 9.86 1.07
C GLY A 80 3.08 11.29 1.45
N ASP A 81 2.02 11.36 2.24
CA ASP A 81 1.46 12.58 2.83
C ASP A 81 1.58 12.51 4.38
N GLU A 82 1.04 13.51 5.07
CA GLU A 82 1.03 13.58 6.54
C GLU A 82 0.39 12.36 7.19
N CYS A 83 -0.74 11.90 6.63
CA CYS A 83 -1.45 10.73 7.15
C CYS A 83 -0.57 9.49 7.05
N TRP A 84 0.19 9.35 5.97
CA TRP A 84 1.13 8.26 5.80
C TRP A 84 2.33 8.31 6.72
N ALA A 85 2.92 9.50 6.94
CA ALA A 85 3.98 9.63 7.92
C ALA A 85 3.49 9.18 9.31
N GLU A 86 2.27 9.57 9.69
CA GLU A 86 1.64 9.12 10.94
C GLU A 86 1.42 7.60 10.97
N GLU A 87 0.87 7.00 9.91
CA GLU A 87 0.66 5.56 9.80
C GLU A 87 1.99 4.79 9.87
N ALA A 88 3.03 5.27 9.18
CA ALA A 88 4.35 4.69 9.20
C ALA A 88 4.93 4.64 10.61
N ILE A 89 4.89 5.75 11.33
CA ILE A 89 5.38 5.83 12.70
C ILE A 89 4.54 4.96 13.65
N LYS A 90 3.21 4.93 13.50
CA LYS A 90 2.33 4.07 14.32
C LYS A 90 2.61 2.58 14.17
N HIS A 91 2.96 2.13 12.96
CA HIS A 91 3.20 0.72 12.66
C HIS A 91 4.66 0.29 12.86
N CYS A 92 5.58 1.23 13.05
CA CYS A 92 6.96 0.92 13.41
C CYS A 92 7.06 0.53 14.88
N ASP A 93 7.54 -0.70 15.13
CA ASP A 93 7.98 -1.11 16.46
C ASP A 93 9.12 -0.17 16.91
N PRO A 94 8.97 0.57 18.04
CA PRO A 94 9.99 1.50 18.51
C PRO A 94 11.35 0.84 18.77
N ASP A 95 11.33 -0.45 19.13
CA ASP A 95 12.53 -1.23 19.42
C ASP A 95 13.11 -1.93 18.17
N ALA A 96 12.46 -1.80 17.01
CA ALA A 96 12.97 -2.36 15.77
C ALA A 96 14.25 -1.63 15.33
N LYS A 97 15.27 -2.44 15.03
CA LYS A 97 16.41 -1.98 14.22
C LYS A 97 16.00 -2.06 12.76
N TRP A 98 16.12 -0.97 12.03
CA TRP A 98 15.97 -0.98 10.58
C TRP A 98 17.32 -1.39 9.97
N VAL A 99 17.40 -2.64 9.51
CA VAL A 99 18.66 -3.29 9.11
C VAL A 99 18.83 -3.36 7.58
N LEU A 100 17.93 -2.74 6.81
CA LEU A 100 17.92 -2.85 5.34
C LEU A 100 17.79 -1.47 4.69
N CYS A 101 18.29 -1.35 3.46
CA CYS A 101 18.22 -0.19 2.56
C CYS A 101 16.78 0.24 2.17
N CYS A 102 15.77 -0.42 2.73
CA CYS A 102 14.35 -0.17 2.48
C CYS A 102 13.66 -0.07 3.84
N SER A 103 14.04 0.94 4.61
CA SER A 103 13.47 1.18 5.92
C SER A 103 12.30 2.18 5.85
N PRO A 104 11.32 2.09 6.75
CA PRO A 104 10.34 3.17 6.92
C PRO A 104 11.00 4.52 7.19
N GLY A 105 12.20 4.54 7.77
CA GLY A 105 13.04 5.73 7.94
C GLY A 105 13.30 6.46 6.64
N ASP A 106 13.73 5.73 5.61
CA ASP A 106 13.99 6.32 4.30
C ASP A 106 12.71 6.90 3.68
N SER A 107 11.55 6.25 3.89
CA SER A 107 10.28 6.86 3.47
C SER A 107 9.98 8.15 4.25
N LEU A 108 10.22 8.14 5.56
CA LEU A 108 9.98 9.29 6.44
C LEU A 108 10.89 10.46 6.09
N THR A 109 12.16 10.24 5.74
CA THR A 109 13.06 11.31 5.28
C THR A 109 12.52 11.97 4.01
N TYR A 110 12.04 11.20 3.03
CA TYR A 110 11.44 11.75 1.80
C TYR A 110 10.12 12.49 2.06
N MET A 111 9.28 11.99 2.97
CA MET A 111 8.00 12.63 3.31
C MET A 111 8.17 13.92 4.13
N THR A 112 9.18 14.00 4.99
CA THR A 112 9.35 15.08 5.98
C THR A 112 10.50 16.03 5.67
N ASN A 113 11.43 15.64 4.80
CA ASN A 113 12.70 16.33 4.53
C ASN A 113 13.62 16.41 5.77
N GLN A 114 13.51 15.46 6.70
CA GLN A 114 14.27 15.41 7.94
C GLN A 114 15.13 14.17 8.01
N GLU A 115 16.26 14.24 8.70
CA GLU A 115 17.10 13.09 9.02
C GLU A 115 17.09 12.86 10.54
N ALA A 116 16.17 12.02 11.02
CA ALA A 116 16.04 11.69 12.45
C ALA A 116 16.90 10.47 12.87
N THR A 117 17.89 10.06 12.06
CA THR A 117 18.67 8.80 12.17
C THR A 117 17.94 7.52 11.69
N GLN A 118 18.69 6.41 11.58
CA GLN A 118 18.22 5.08 11.11
C GLN A 118 17.46 4.27 12.20
N ARG A 119 17.06 4.87 13.32
CA ARG A 119 16.39 4.16 14.43
C ARG A 119 14.91 4.51 14.51
N ALA A 120 14.07 3.50 14.73
CA ALA A 120 12.63 3.69 14.90
C ALA A 120 12.28 4.59 16.09
N ASN A 121 12.95 4.42 17.23
CA ASN A 121 12.75 5.24 18.43
C ASN A 121 12.97 6.75 18.16
N ASP A 122 13.98 7.11 17.38
CA ASP A 122 14.30 8.50 17.10
C ASP A 122 13.20 9.17 16.26
N TRP A 123 12.61 8.43 15.30
CA TRP A 123 11.43 8.88 14.57
C TRP A 123 10.18 9.00 15.46
N HIS A 124 9.99 8.09 16.42
CA HIS A 124 8.92 8.20 17.42
C HIS A 124 9.07 9.46 18.29
N GLU A 125 10.29 9.79 18.69
CA GLU A 125 10.59 11.00 19.46
C GLU A 125 10.40 12.27 18.62
N TRP A 126 10.92 12.28 17.39
CA TRP A 126 10.73 13.37 16.44
C TRP A 126 9.24 13.62 16.18
N TRP A 127 8.45 12.54 16.00
CA TRP A 127 7.01 12.63 15.78
C TRP A 127 6.26 13.25 16.95
N LYS A 128 6.57 12.87 18.19
CA LYS A 128 5.95 13.47 19.39
C LYS A 128 6.09 14.98 19.40
N GLN A 129 7.22 15.49 18.92
CA GLN A 129 7.52 16.92 18.88
C GLN A 129 6.92 17.61 17.66
N ASN A 130 6.85 16.95 16.50
CA ASN A 130 6.53 17.63 15.22
C ASN A 130 5.17 17.28 14.61
N LYS A 131 4.42 16.29 15.14
CA LYS A 131 3.12 15.84 14.60
C LYS A 131 2.03 16.92 14.47
N HIS A 132 2.23 18.08 15.10
CA HIS A 132 1.28 19.19 15.08
C HIS A 132 1.52 20.16 13.93
N LYS A 133 2.67 20.05 13.26
CA LYS A 133 3.02 20.78 12.04
C LYS A 133 2.51 20.00 10.82
N SER A 134 2.27 20.72 9.74
CA SER A 134 1.98 20.16 8.42
C SER A 134 3.23 19.60 7.73
N GLN A 135 3.05 18.78 6.69
CA GLN A 135 4.11 18.28 5.83
C GLN A 135 4.87 19.42 5.15
N VAL A 136 4.16 20.49 4.79
CA VAL A 136 4.79 21.68 4.20
C VAL A 136 5.78 22.29 5.20
N GLU A 137 5.37 22.45 6.45
CA GLU A 137 6.22 22.98 7.51
C GLU A 137 7.41 22.05 7.81
N TRP A 138 7.21 20.72 7.83
CA TRP A 138 8.33 19.78 7.97
C TRP A 138 9.36 19.93 6.85
N ILE A 139 8.89 20.04 5.61
CA ILE A 139 9.77 20.19 4.44
C ILE A 139 10.52 21.52 4.49
N GLN A 140 9.85 22.61 4.87
CA GLN A 140 10.47 23.93 5.08
C GLN A 140 11.54 23.90 6.16
N ASP A 141 11.24 23.30 7.31
CA ASP A 141 12.21 23.13 8.40
C ASP A 141 13.44 22.34 7.92
N GLY A 142 13.22 21.34 7.06
CA GLY A 142 14.29 20.56 6.44
C GLY A 142 15.18 21.41 5.54
N PHE A 143 14.59 22.23 4.67
CA PHE A 143 15.36 23.17 3.85
C PHE A 143 16.10 24.21 4.70
N ALA A 144 15.50 24.69 5.79
CA ALA A 144 16.11 25.67 6.67
C ALA A 144 17.39 25.14 7.35
N GLN A 145 17.46 23.83 7.65
CA GLN A 145 18.68 23.19 8.16
C GLN A 145 19.84 23.24 7.15
N HIS A 146 19.53 23.40 5.86
CA HIS A 146 20.49 23.58 4.77
C HIS A 146 20.59 25.03 4.30
N GLY A 147 20.11 26.00 5.09
CA GLY A 147 20.22 27.43 4.80
C GLY A 147 19.26 27.94 3.73
N ILE A 148 18.22 27.18 3.37
CA ILE A 148 17.25 27.56 2.34
C ILE A 148 15.91 27.90 2.99
N THR A 149 15.48 29.15 2.83
CA THR A 149 14.15 29.60 3.25
C THR A 149 13.16 29.36 2.11
N ALA A 150 12.42 28.26 2.17
CA ALA A 150 11.45 27.89 1.15
C ALA A 150 10.10 28.62 1.35
N THR A 151 9.67 29.41 0.37
CA THR A 151 8.37 30.11 0.36
C THR A 151 7.47 29.61 -0.76
N VAL A 152 6.17 29.89 -0.65
CA VAL A 152 5.18 29.64 -1.70
C VAL A 152 4.40 30.94 -2.00
N PRO A 153 4.54 31.53 -3.20
CA PRO A 153 5.46 31.15 -4.27
C PRO A 153 6.94 31.36 -3.86
N PRO A 154 7.89 30.60 -4.43
CA PRO A 154 9.31 30.76 -4.13
C PRO A 154 9.83 32.08 -4.71
N SER A 155 10.74 32.75 -3.98
CA SER A 155 11.46 33.90 -4.53
C SER A 155 12.47 33.44 -5.59
N PRO A 156 12.97 34.34 -6.46
CA PRO A 156 14.02 34.01 -7.42
C PRO A 156 15.25 33.36 -6.77
N GLU A 157 15.66 33.85 -5.60
CA GLU A 157 16.79 33.33 -4.83
C GLU A 157 16.51 31.91 -4.31
N THR A 158 15.28 31.66 -3.80
CA THR A 158 14.85 30.31 -3.41
C THR A 158 14.84 29.37 -4.60
N ILE A 159 14.35 29.79 -5.77
CA ILE A 159 14.36 28.97 -6.99
C ILE A 159 15.79 28.54 -7.34
N GLU A 160 16.73 29.49 -7.36
CA GLU A 160 18.12 29.22 -7.67
C GLU A 160 18.75 28.24 -6.66
N ALA A 161 18.50 28.44 -5.37
CA ALA A 161 18.99 27.56 -4.32
C ALA A 161 18.42 26.14 -4.43
N LEU A 162 17.12 25.99 -4.74
CA LEU A 162 16.49 24.69 -4.96
C LEU A 162 17.02 24.01 -6.23
N LEU A 163 17.29 24.75 -7.30
CA LEU A 163 17.93 24.20 -8.51
C LEU A 163 19.37 23.74 -8.22
N LYS A 164 20.12 24.49 -7.40
CA LYS A 164 21.46 24.08 -6.95
C LYS A 164 21.43 22.81 -6.11
N LEU A 165 20.38 22.58 -5.31
CA LEU A 165 20.20 21.29 -4.63
C LEU A 165 19.97 20.13 -5.60
N LEU A 166 19.34 20.39 -6.76
CA LEU A 166 19.11 19.34 -7.76
C LEU A 166 20.36 18.96 -8.53
N ASP A 167 21.40 19.80 -8.50
CA ASP A 167 22.67 19.57 -9.18
C ASP A 167 23.22 18.18 -8.83
N LYS A 168 23.50 17.39 -9.86
CA LYS A 168 24.23 16.14 -9.77
C LYS A 168 25.47 16.29 -10.67
N PRO A 169 26.68 16.47 -10.11
CA PRO A 169 27.89 16.44 -10.89
C PRO A 169 28.01 15.11 -11.66
N GLU A 170 28.52 15.16 -12.89
CA GLU A 170 28.67 13.98 -13.76
C GLU A 170 29.63 12.92 -13.18
N ASP A 171 30.51 13.32 -12.25
CA ASP A 171 31.50 12.45 -11.61
C ASP A 171 30.93 11.61 -10.44
N GLU A 172 29.69 11.85 -10.00
CA GLU A 172 29.03 11.07 -8.93
C GLU A 172 28.55 9.67 -9.38
N ASP A 173 28.66 9.33 -10.67
CA ASP A 173 28.34 7.98 -11.18
C ASP A 173 29.58 7.05 -11.19
N ILE A 174 30.73 7.49 -10.67
CA ILE A 174 31.87 6.61 -10.40
C ILE A 174 31.52 5.82 -9.14
N ASP A 175 31.30 4.51 -9.30
CA ASP A 175 31.09 3.59 -8.19
C ASP A 175 32.15 3.84 -7.10
N ALA A 176 31.73 4.23 -5.90
CA ALA A 176 32.58 4.37 -4.71
C ALA A 176 33.37 3.09 -4.35
N SER A 177 33.22 2.00 -5.11
CA SER A 177 34.07 0.82 -5.05
C SER A 177 35.40 0.94 -5.82
N GLU A 178 35.60 1.96 -6.67
CA GLU A 178 36.87 2.18 -7.39
C GLU A 178 37.81 3.21 -6.71
N GLU A 179 37.34 3.96 -5.70
CA GLU A 179 38.14 5.02 -5.05
C GLU A 179 39.09 4.53 -3.94
N GLU A 180 39.08 3.23 -3.57
CA GLU A 180 40.03 2.70 -2.57
C GLU A 180 41.48 2.53 -3.09
N GLU A 181 41.76 2.72 -4.39
CA GLU A 181 43.07 2.35 -4.96
C GLU A 181 44.13 3.48 -5.05
N THR A 182 43.78 4.77 -4.86
CA THR A 182 44.73 5.88 -5.09
C THR A 182 45.22 6.63 -3.85
N GLY A 183 44.63 6.44 -2.67
CA GLY A 183 45.19 6.95 -1.40
C GLY A 183 45.39 8.47 -1.31
N GLU A 184 44.81 9.26 -2.23
CA GLU A 184 44.66 10.70 -2.08
C GLU A 184 43.35 10.97 -1.33
N GLU A 185 43.44 11.69 -0.20
CA GLU A 185 42.27 12.27 0.46
C GLU A 185 41.64 13.29 -0.50
N VAL A 186 40.66 12.85 -1.28
CA VAL A 186 39.72 13.76 -1.94
C VAL A 186 38.88 14.36 -0.81
N ASP A 187 38.86 15.69 -0.68
CA ASP A 187 37.92 16.39 0.21
C ASP A 187 36.54 15.78 -0.02
N GLU A 188 35.98 15.08 0.99
CA GLU A 188 34.67 14.43 0.90
C GLU A 188 33.66 15.44 0.37
N VAL A 189 33.32 15.35 -0.93
CA VAL A 189 32.22 16.12 -1.50
C VAL A 189 31.00 15.55 -0.82
N LYS A 190 30.48 16.29 0.17
CA LYS A 190 29.33 15.87 0.96
C LYS A 190 28.13 15.77 0.02
N GLU A 191 27.87 14.56 -0.45
CA GLU A 191 26.78 14.24 -1.37
C GLU A 191 25.47 14.81 -0.83
N ILE A 192 24.73 15.54 -1.69
CA ILE A 192 23.44 16.10 -1.30
C ILE A 192 22.44 14.94 -1.16
N PRO A 193 21.84 14.71 0.02
CA PRO A 193 20.98 13.55 0.22
C PRO A 193 19.80 13.51 -0.76
N GLY A 194 19.51 12.34 -1.32
CA GLY A 194 18.47 12.18 -2.35
C GLY A 194 17.07 12.67 -1.93
N TYR A 195 16.72 12.58 -0.64
CA TYR A 195 15.43 13.10 -0.13
C TYR A 195 15.33 14.63 -0.25
N LEU A 196 16.46 15.34 -0.08
CA LEU A 196 16.53 16.79 -0.15
C LEU A 196 16.40 17.25 -1.60
N ARG A 197 17.10 16.57 -2.51
CA ARG A 197 16.97 16.76 -3.96
C ARG A 197 15.53 16.53 -4.42
N TYR A 198 14.94 15.41 -4.01
CA TYR A 198 13.56 15.07 -4.37
C TYR A 198 12.54 16.09 -3.85
N ASN A 199 12.67 16.56 -2.61
CA ASN A 199 11.78 17.59 -2.10
C ASN A 199 12.01 18.95 -2.77
N ALA A 200 13.24 19.28 -3.18
CA ALA A 200 13.50 20.51 -3.96
C ALA A 200 12.77 20.47 -5.32
N TYR A 201 12.81 19.32 -5.99
CA TYR A 201 12.01 19.06 -7.19
C TYR A 201 10.51 19.24 -6.94
N ARG A 202 9.95 18.55 -5.93
CA ARG A 202 8.52 18.65 -5.59
C ARG A 202 8.10 20.08 -5.30
N TRP A 203 8.92 20.81 -4.54
CA TRP A 203 8.65 22.19 -4.18
C TRP A 203 8.52 23.06 -5.42
N LEU A 204 9.50 22.99 -6.33
CA LEU A 204 9.49 23.72 -7.61
C LEU A 204 8.26 23.34 -8.46
N ARG A 205 8.04 22.04 -8.69
CA ARG A 205 6.92 21.50 -9.49
C ARG A 205 5.57 21.97 -8.98
N ASP A 206 5.38 21.92 -7.67
CA ASP A 206 4.08 22.18 -7.05
C ASP A 206 3.85 23.67 -6.79
N SER A 207 4.91 24.48 -6.68
CA SER A 207 4.80 25.93 -6.51
C SER A 207 4.44 26.70 -7.79
N GLY A 208 4.41 26.03 -8.94
CA GLY A 208 4.16 26.66 -10.25
C GLY A 208 5.41 27.21 -10.93
N PHE A 209 6.59 26.65 -10.62
CA PHE A 209 7.82 26.96 -11.35
C PHE A 209 7.68 26.56 -12.82
N GLU A 210 8.12 27.44 -13.73
CA GLU A 210 8.09 27.21 -15.18
C GLU A 210 9.53 27.23 -15.73
N PRO A 211 10.18 26.07 -15.94
CA PRO A 211 11.61 26.01 -16.25
C PRO A 211 11.99 26.72 -17.55
N VAL A 212 11.14 26.61 -18.59
CA VAL A 212 11.37 27.30 -19.87
C VAL A 212 11.30 28.81 -19.70
N ARG A 213 10.32 29.31 -18.94
CA ARG A 213 10.19 30.75 -18.68
C ARG A 213 11.35 31.27 -17.84
N TYR A 214 11.81 30.49 -16.86
CA TYR A 214 12.98 30.80 -16.06
C TYR A 214 14.23 30.95 -16.93
N LEU A 215 14.51 29.99 -17.83
CA LEU A 215 15.65 30.05 -18.77
C LEU A 215 15.56 31.23 -19.73
N LEU A 216 14.37 31.53 -20.25
CA LEU A 216 14.18 32.69 -21.14
C LEU A 216 14.43 34.03 -20.42
N SER A 217 14.16 34.07 -19.12
CA SER A 217 14.33 35.27 -18.28
C SER A 217 15.74 35.39 -17.69
N ASN A 218 16.49 34.29 -17.61
CA ASN A 218 17.83 34.21 -17.03
C ASN A 218 18.78 33.51 -18.02
N ARG A 219 19.36 34.27 -18.95
CA ARG A 219 20.23 33.70 -20.00
C ARG A 219 21.60 33.25 -19.51
N ASP A 220 22.09 33.89 -18.44
CA ASP A 220 23.41 33.64 -17.87
C ASP A 220 23.28 32.87 -16.53
N VAL A 221 22.62 31.71 -16.56
CA VAL A 221 22.55 30.82 -15.39
C VAL A 221 23.92 30.20 -15.10
N SER A 222 24.22 29.96 -13.82
CA SER A 222 25.45 29.26 -13.44
C SER A 222 25.42 27.80 -13.91
N PRO A 223 26.57 27.12 -14.07
CA PRO A 223 26.62 25.71 -14.45
C PRO A 223 25.82 24.79 -13.54
N GLU A 224 25.83 25.05 -12.23
CA GLU A 224 25.09 24.28 -11.22
C GLU A 224 23.58 24.40 -11.44
N VAL A 225 23.10 25.62 -11.73
CA VAL A 225 21.69 25.87 -12.01
C VAL A 225 21.28 25.22 -13.34
N ALA A 226 22.16 25.25 -14.36
CA ALA A 226 21.91 24.59 -15.63
C ALA A 226 21.79 23.07 -15.47
N ARG A 227 22.68 22.43 -14.70
CA ARG A 227 22.59 20.99 -14.38
C ARG A 227 21.36 20.68 -13.52
N GLY A 228 21.04 21.52 -12.54
CA GLY A 228 19.82 21.42 -11.74
C GLY A 228 18.54 21.46 -12.57
N LEU A 229 18.51 22.26 -13.64
CA LEU A 229 17.38 22.29 -14.60
C LEU A 229 17.29 21.01 -15.44
N LEU A 230 18.41 20.40 -15.81
CA LEU A 230 18.43 19.10 -16.51
C LEU A 230 17.94 17.99 -15.58
N GLU A 231 18.39 17.97 -14.32
CA GLU A 231 17.92 17.04 -13.30
C GLU A 231 16.44 17.28 -13.00
N TYR A 232 15.98 18.53 -12.90
CA TYR A 232 14.54 18.84 -12.81
C TYR A 232 13.75 18.19 -13.95
N ALA A 233 14.23 18.29 -15.19
CA ALA A 233 13.56 17.68 -16.35
C ALA A 233 13.60 16.14 -16.32
N LYS A 234 14.61 15.53 -15.69
CA LYS A 234 14.66 14.09 -15.42
C LYS A 234 13.61 13.69 -14.37
N PHE A 235 13.58 14.38 -13.23
CA PHE A 235 12.56 14.18 -12.19
C PHE A 235 11.13 14.38 -12.73
N GLU A 236 10.89 15.39 -13.59
CA GLU A 236 9.58 15.64 -14.19
C GLU A 236 9.14 14.52 -15.14
N ARG A 237 10.07 13.85 -15.82
CA ARG A 237 9.74 12.68 -16.65
C ARG A 237 9.41 11.46 -15.80
N GLU A 238 10.09 11.28 -14.67
CA GLU A 238 9.90 10.15 -13.78
C GLU A 238 8.65 10.31 -12.88
N TRP A 239 8.38 11.52 -12.38
CA TRP A 239 7.27 11.81 -11.47
C TRP A 239 6.46 13.05 -11.88
N PRO A 240 5.89 13.06 -13.10
CA PRO A 240 5.22 14.24 -13.65
C PRO A 240 4.05 14.66 -12.77
N LYS A 241 3.74 15.96 -12.75
CA LYS A 241 2.57 16.48 -12.03
C LYS A 241 1.25 15.78 -12.42
N SER A 242 1.15 15.33 -13.68
CA SER A 242 -0.02 14.61 -14.21
C SER A 242 -0.25 13.23 -13.58
N SER A 243 0.73 12.67 -12.87
CA SER A 243 0.57 11.40 -12.15
C SER A 243 -0.39 11.50 -10.95
N GLY A 244 -0.64 12.70 -10.44
CA GLY A 244 -1.54 12.94 -9.31
C GLY A 244 -1.04 12.45 -7.94
N VAL A 245 0.17 11.89 -7.88
CA VAL A 245 0.79 11.35 -6.66
C VAL A 245 1.94 12.23 -6.15
N GLY A 246 2.19 12.20 -4.84
CA GLY A 246 3.27 12.98 -4.22
C GLY A 246 3.14 14.50 -4.37
N ILE A 247 1.95 15.01 -4.73
CA ILE A 247 1.68 16.45 -4.85
C ILE A 247 1.60 17.08 -3.46
N LEU A 248 2.38 18.11 -3.19
CA LEU A 248 2.35 18.87 -1.94
C LEU A 248 1.00 19.57 -1.74
N PRO A 249 0.58 19.87 -0.49
CA PRO A 249 -0.72 20.47 -0.20
C PRO A 249 -1.05 21.77 -0.96
N PHE A 250 -0.04 22.59 -1.28
CA PHE A 250 -0.21 23.82 -2.06
C PHE A 250 -0.18 23.59 -3.59
N GLY A 251 0.17 22.39 -4.04
CA GLY A 251 0.13 22.00 -5.44
C GLY A 251 -1.30 21.79 -5.93
N LYS A 252 -1.60 22.24 -7.16
CA LYS A 252 -2.87 21.92 -7.81
C LYS A 252 -2.97 20.41 -8.06
N LYS A 253 -3.92 19.74 -7.41
CA LYS A 253 -4.31 18.38 -7.73
C LYS A 253 -5.05 18.40 -9.08
N THR A 254 -4.52 17.71 -10.08
CA THR A 254 -5.32 17.32 -11.24
C THR A 254 -6.37 16.35 -10.72
N VAL A 255 -7.64 16.75 -10.76
CA VAL A 255 -8.74 15.82 -10.51
C VAL A 255 -8.75 14.89 -11.71
N ASP A 256 -8.44 13.61 -11.48
CA ASP A 256 -8.60 12.61 -12.53
C ASP A 256 -10.09 12.23 -12.58
N ASP A 257 -10.82 12.90 -13.46
CA ASP A 257 -12.23 12.65 -13.77
C ASP A 257 -12.33 11.51 -14.80
N GLY A 258 -12.15 10.25 -14.39
CA GLY A 258 -12.49 9.14 -15.26
C GLY A 258 -11.68 7.88 -15.07
N PHE A 259 -12.11 7.06 -14.11
CA PHE A 259 -11.63 5.69 -14.00
C PHE A 259 -12.64 4.72 -14.62
N GLU A 260 -12.30 4.15 -15.77
CA GLU A 260 -12.86 2.87 -16.21
C GLU A 260 -12.04 1.77 -15.54
N GLY A 261 -12.67 1.04 -14.63
CA GLY A 261 -12.01 -0.07 -13.94
C GLY A 261 -11.48 -1.11 -14.92
N PRO A 262 -10.34 -1.74 -14.62
CA PRO A 262 -9.81 -2.81 -15.45
C PRO A 262 -10.76 -4.00 -15.44
N PRO A 263 -10.73 -4.82 -16.51
CA PRO A 263 -11.32 -6.13 -16.45
C PRO A 263 -10.45 -6.98 -15.51
N MET A 264 -10.89 -7.14 -14.25
CA MET A 264 -10.39 -8.21 -13.40
C MET A 264 -10.84 -9.55 -14.02
N THR A 265 -10.10 -10.06 -15.01
CA THR A 265 -10.47 -11.29 -15.70
C THR A 265 -9.22 -12.09 -16.08
N GLU A 266 -8.58 -12.72 -15.11
CA GLU A 266 -7.99 -14.03 -15.36
C GLU A 266 -9.04 -15.08 -14.93
N PRO A 267 -9.82 -15.64 -15.88
CA PRO A 267 -11.02 -16.41 -15.53
C PRO A 267 -10.69 -17.70 -14.79
N SER A 268 -9.52 -18.29 -15.01
CA SER A 268 -9.06 -19.53 -14.36
C SER A 268 -8.86 -19.33 -12.85
N PHE A 269 -8.22 -18.23 -12.45
CA PHE A 269 -7.88 -17.97 -11.05
C PHE A 269 -9.10 -17.50 -10.24
N GLN A 270 -9.96 -16.66 -10.84
CA GLN A 270 -11.25 -16.31 -10.22
C GLN A 270 -12.18 -17.51 -10.10
N ARG A 271 -12.15 -18.45 -11.05
CA ARG A 271 -12.89 -19.71 -10.96
C ARG A 271 -12.44 -20.54 -9.77
N MET A 272 -11.14 -20.63 -9.49
CA MET A 272 -10.64 -21.38 -8.32
C MET A 272 -11.12 -20.76 -7.00
N ALA A 273 -11.07 -19.43 -6.87
CA ALA A 273 -11.59 -18.74 -5.69
C ALA A 273 -13.10 -18.87 -5.54
N ALA A 274 -13.84 -18.71 -6.65
CA ALA A 274 -15.27 -18.90 -6.67
C ALA A 274 -15.64 -20.32 -6.24
N LEU A 275 -14.91 -21.35 -6.72
CA LEU A 275 -15.13 -22.74 -6.29
C LEU A 275 -14.81 -22.95 -4.81
N ALA A 276 -13.67 -22.45 -4.34
CA ALA A 276 -13.25 -22.56 -2.94
C ALA A 276 -14.23 -21.85 -1.96
N ILE A 277 -14.94 -20.82 -2.43
CA ILE A 277 -15.92 -20.06 -1.63
C ILE A 277 -17.32 -20.67 -1.75
N PHE A 278 -17.83 -20.85 -2.98
CA PHE A 278 -19.22 -21.22 -3.22
C PHE A 278 -19.48 -22.68 -2.89
N VAL A 279 -18.59 -23.61 -3.25
CA VAL A 279 -18.85 -25.05 -3.08
C VAL A 279 -19.01 -25.41 -1.59
N PRO A 280 -18.11 -24.99 -0.67
CA PRO A 280 -18.29 -25.22 0.76
C PRO A 280 -19.53 -24.52 1.32
N SER A 281 -19.79 -23.28 0.92
CA SER A 281 -20.94 -22.51 1.41
C SER A 281 -22.28 -23.16 1.02
N CYS A 282 -22.43 -23.58 -0.23
CA CYS A 282 -23.62 -24.28 -0.71
C CYS A 282 -23.79 -25.64 -0.01
N LEU A 283 -22.70 -26.39 0.18
CA LEU A 283 -22.74 -27.63 0.93
C LEU A 283 -23.14 -27.38 2.39
N GLY A 284 -22.66 -26.30 3.00
CA GLY A 284 -22.99 -25.90 4.37
C GLY A 284 -24.49 -25.58 4.53
N VAL A 285 -25.04 -24.76 3.62
CA VAL A 285 -26.48 -24.44 3.57
C VAL A 285 -27.30 -25.72 3.37
N PHE A 286 -26.89 -26.59 2.46
CA PHE A 286 -27.55 -27.88 2.24
C PHE A 286 -27.58 -28.73 3.51
N LEU A 287 -26.46 -28.87 4.22
CA LEU A 287 -26.39 -29.63 5.47
C LEU A 287 -27.24 -29.02 6.59
N LEU A 288 -27.31 -27.69 6.67
CA LEU A 288 -28.19 -27.00 7.63
C LEU A 288 -29.67 -27.29 7.33
N VAL A 289 -30.10 -27.11 6.08
CA VAL A 289 -31.47 -27.40 5.65
C VAL A 289 -31.80 -28.88 5.89
N TRP A 290 -30.88 -29.78 5.58
CA TRP A 290 -31.04 -31.21 5.82
C TRP A 290 -31.17 -31.55 7.32
N SER A 291 -30.35 -30.93 8.17
CA SER A 291 -30.39 -31.13 9.63
C SER A 291 -31.69 -30.62 10.27
N ILE A 292 -32.30 -29.58 9.69
CA ILE A 292 -33.55 -28.99 10.18
C ILE A 292 -34.77 -29.73 9.64
N CYS A 293 -34.81 -29.99 8.33
CA CYS A 293 -35.99 -30.49 7.61
C CYS A 293 -35.95 -32.00 7.34
N GLY A 294 -34.79 -32.55 7.00
CA GLY A 294 -34.64 -33.97 6.61
C GLY A 294 -34.94 -34.94 7.76
N TRP A 295 -34.50 -34.59 8.97
CA TRP A 295 -34.75 -35.41 10.16
C TRP A 295 -36.21 -35.39 10.64
N ARG A 296 -36.98 -34.32 10.35
CA ARG A 296 -38.42 -34.29 10.66
C ARG A 296 -39.21 -35.29 9.80
N ARG A 297 -38.82 -35.51 8.55
CA ARG A 297 -39.50 -36.46 7.65
C ARG A 297 -39.21 -37.94 7.98
N GLN A 298 -38.00 -38.26 8.40
CA GLN A 298 -37.65 -39.65 8.76
C GLN A 298 -38.38 -40.17 10.00
N PHE A 299 -38.67 -39.32 10.99
CA PHE A 299 -39.47 -39.72 12.15
C PHE A 299 -40.99 -39.70 11.90
N SER A 300 -41.47 -38.89 10.96
CA SER A 300 -42.90 -38.85 10.59
C SER A 300 -43.36 -40.09 9.82
N MET A 301 -42.47 -40.79 9.09
CA MET A 301 -42.83 -42.01 8.34
C MET A 301 -42.59 -43.31 9.12
N GLY A 302 -41.96 -43.26 10.30
CA GLY A 302 -41.75 -44.43 11.16
C GLY A 302 -42.92 -44.76 12.11
N GLY A 303 -43.87 -43.83 12.30
CA GLY A 303 -44.98 -43.99 13.24
C GLY A 303 -46.26 -44.61 12.68
N GLN A 304 -46.34 -44.88 11.37
CA GLN A 304 -47.57 -45.36 10.72
C GLN A 304 -47.60 -46.86 10.41
N ARG A 305 -46.53 -47.62 10.70
CA ARG A 305 -46.45 -49.07 10.38
C ARG A 305 -46.77 -50.03 11.52
N THR A 306 -47.19 -49.54 12.69
CA THR A 306 -47.36 -50.40 13.89
C THR A 306 -48.79 -50.55 14.39
N ILE A 307 -49.82 -50.12 13.63
CA ILE A 307 -51.22 -50.18 14.10
C ILE A 307 -52.09 -51.20 13.33
N GLU A 308 -51.61 -51.85 12.26
CA GLU A 308 -52.45 -52.72 11.42
C GLU A 308 -52.28 -54.26 11.59
N SER A 309 -51.58 -54.77 12.61
CA SER A 309 -51.39 -56.24 12.76
C SER A 309 -52.09 -56.93 13.92
N GLU A 310 -53.00 -56.28 14.64
CA GLU A 310 -53.83 -56.94 15.68
C GLU A 310 -55.30 -56.91 15.28
N GLY A 311 -55.72 -57.87 14.45
CA GLY A 311 -57.13 -57.89 14.07
C GLY A 311 -57.57 -58.97 13.10
N THR A 312 -57.12 -60.23 13.22
CA THR A 312 -57.91 -61.39 12.74
C THR A 312 -57.32 -62.71 13.22
N ASN A 313 -57.95 -63.31 14.23
CA ASN A 313 -58.03 -64.76 14.34
C ASN A 313 -59.38 -65.11 14.98
N GLN A 314 -60.39 -65.17 14.11
CA GLN A 314 -61.64 -65.89 14.38
C GLN A 314 -61.36 -67.40 14.31
N GLY A 315 -62.16 -68.16 15.05
CA GLY A 315 -61.90 -69.55 15.38
C GLY A 315 -62.19 -70.55 14.27
N GLU A 316 -61.86 -71.81 14.57
CA GLU A 316 -62.72 -73.00 14.45
C GLU A 316 -61.89 -74.24 14.78
N ALA A 317 -62.33 -75.03 15.76
CA ALA A 317 -62.08 -76.47 15.83
C ALA A 317 -63.03 -77.12 16.85
N ILE A 318 -64.09 -77.72 16.31
CA ILE A 318 -64.85 -78.94 16.68
C ILE A 318 -64.82 -79.39 18.14
#